data_AF-A0A2R9AB46-F1
#
_entry.id   AF-A0A2R9AB46-F1
#
_cell.length_a   1.000
_cell.length_b   1.000
_cell.length_c   1.000
_cell.angle_alpha   90.00
_cell.angle_beta   90.00
_cell.angle_gamma   90.00
#
_symmetry.space_group_name_H-M   'P 1'
#
loop_
_entity.id
_entity.type
_entity.pdbx_description
1 polymer ?
#
loop_
_entity_poly.entity_id
_entity_poly.type
_entity_poly.pdbx_seq_one_letter_code
_entity_poly.pdbx_strand_id
1 'polypeptide(L)'
;MSEEVTYATLTFQDSAGARNNRDGNNLRKRGHPAPSPIWRHAALGLLTLCLMLLIGLVTLGMMFLQISNDINSDSEKLSQLQKTIQQQQDNLSQQLGNSNNLSMEEEFLKSKISSLLKRQEQMAIKLCQELIIHTSDHRCNPCPKMWQWYQNSCYYFTKNEEKTWANSRKDCIDKNSTLVKIDSLEEKDFLMSQPLLMFSFFWLGLSWDSSGRSWFWEDSSVPSPSLFSTKELDQINGSKGCAYFQKGNIYISRCSAEIFWICEKTAAPVKIEDSD
;
A
#
# COMPACT_ATOMS: atom_id res chain seq x y z
N MET A 1 62.07 65.40 4.35
CA MET A 1 60.87 64.56 4.25
C MET A 1 60.62 64.02 5.65
N SER A 2 60.33 64.90 6.62
CA SER A 2 59.12 65.74 6.77
C SER A 2 57.89 64.86 7.00
N GLU A 3 57.17 64.89 8.10
CA GLU A 3 57.26 65.63 9.37
C GLU A 3 56.56 64.77 10.43
N GLU A 4 56.98 64.94 11.68
CA GLU A 4 56.43 64.30 12.88
C GLU A 4 55.67 65.38 13.69
N VAL A 5 54.84 64.90 14.63
CA VAL A 5 54.46 65.54 15.89
C VAL A 5 53.05 66.17 16.00
N THR A 6 52.12 65.37 16.51
CA THR A 6 51.41 65.44 17.80
C THR A 6 50.74 66.71 18.42
N TYR A 7 49.71 66.36 19.23
CA TYR A 7 49.07 66.97 20.41
C TYR A 7 47.94 68.00 20.27
N ALA A 8 46.89 67.75 21.07
CA ALA A 8 45.75 68.61 21.37
C ALA A 8 46.05 69.57 22.54
N THR A 9 45.31 70.69 22.64
CA THR A 9 45.03 71.40 23.90
C THR A 9 43.79 72.30 23.78
N LEU A 10 42.93 72.22 24.80
CA LEU A 10 41.72 73.00 25.09
C LEU A 10 42.05 74.42 25.58
N THR A 11 41.13 75.39 25.39
CA THR A 11 40.88 76.46 26.38
C THR A 11 39.44 76.97 26.36
N PHE A 12 38.96 77.31 27.56
CA PHE A 12 37.69 77.96 27.93
C PHE A 12 37.83 79.50 27.92
N GLN A 13 36.73 80.25 27.81
CA GLN A 13 36.60 81.54 28.51
C GLN A 13 35.13 81.94 28.73
N ASP A 14 34.91 82.63 29.86
CA ASP A 14 33.69 82.74 30.64
C ASP A 14 33.17 84.20 30.72
N SER A 15 31.85 84.33 30.85
CA SER A 15 31.03 85.29 31.65
C SER A 15 31.36 86.80 31.82
N ALA A 16 30.34 87.64 31.62
CA ALA A 16 29.88 88.76 32.50
C ALA A 16 28.59 89.37 31.88
N GLY A 17 27.56 89.87 32.56
CA GLY A 17 27.25 90.18 33.95
C GLY A 17 25.92 90.99 33.97
N ALA A 18 25.13 90.89 35.04
CA ALA A 18 23.79 91.46 35.20
C ALA A 18 23.76 92.68 36.15
N ARG A 19 22.82 93.65 35.95
CA ARG A 19 21.81 94.16 36.93
C ARG A 19 21.30 95.61 36.72
N ASN A 20 19.96 95.71 36.74
CA ASN A 20 19.06 96.59 37.54
C ASN A 20 18.75 98.08 37.26
N ASN A 21 17.41 98.31 37.16
CA ASN A 21 16.51 99.25 37.89
C ASN A 21 16.13 100.68 37.40
N ARG A 22 14.79 100.85 37.29
CA ARG A 22 13.85 101.91 37.77
C ARG A 22 13.53 103.21 37.01
N ASP A 23 12.21 103.41 36.91
CA ASP A 23 11.33 104.61 36.98
C ASP A 23 11.17 105.63 35.82
N GLY A 24 9.90 105.99 35.52
CA GLY A 24 9.53 107.20 34.76
C GLY A 24 8.14 107.21 34.09
N ASN A 25 7.23 108.11 34.53
CA ASN A 25 5.80 108.22 34.19
C ASN A 25 5.40 108.96 32.87
N ASN A 26 4.11 108.80 32.48
CA ASN A 26 3.10 109.78 31.98
C ASN A 26 2.78 110.05 30.46
N LEU A 27 1.54 109.65 30.09
CA LEU A 27 0.39 110.37 29.44
C LEU A 27 0.50 111.26 28.17
N ARG A 28 -0.31 110.93 27.13
CA ARG A 28 -1.23 111.88 26.41
C ARG A 28 -2.39 111.18 25.61
N LYS A 29 -3.61 111.75 25.70
CA LYS A 29 -4.97 111.39 25.14
C LYS A 29 -5.05 111.40 23.58
N ARG A 30 -6.05 110.87 22.83
CA ARG A 30 -7.56 111.00 22.88
C ARG A 30 -8.23 110.15 21.75
N GLY A 31 -9.32 109.38 21.95
CA GLY A 31 -10.69 109.61 21.36
C GLY A 31 -11.30 108.43 20.53
N HIS A 32 -12.60 108.07 20.72
CA HIS A 32 -13.40 107.00 20.05
C HIS A 32 -14.42 107.55 19.00
N PRO A 33 -15.19 106.75 18.19
CA PRO A 33 -16.50 106.13 18.60
C PRO A 33 -16.88 104.73 17.97
N ALA A 34 -18.12 104.22 18.23
CA ALA A 34 -18.60 102.83 18.48
C ALA A 34 -19.38 102.03 17.35
N PRO A 35 -19.78 100.73 17.52
CA PRO A 35 -20.44 99.87 16.49
C PRO A 35 -21.93 99.47 16.72
N SER A 36 -22.62 98.94 15.69
CA SER A 36 -24.09 98.64 15.59
C SER A 36 -24.48 97.12 15.72
N PRO A 37 -25.79 96.73 15.83
CA PRO A 37 -26.23 95.48 16.51
C PRO A 37 -26.47 94.21 15.66
N ILE A 38 -26.42 94.26 14.32
CA ILE A 38 -26.72 93.11 13.43
C ILE A 38 -25.55 92.09 13.35
N TRP A 39 -24.32 92.57 13.53
CA TRP A 39 -23.11 91.74 13.56
C TRP A 39 -23.13 90.66 14.64
N ARG A 40 -23.84 90.90 15.75
CA ARG A 40 -23.90 89.95 16.86
C ARG A 40 -24.62 88.65 16.48
N HIS A 41 -25.73 88.72 15.73
CA HIS A 41 -26.49 87.53 15.35
C HIS A 41 -25.83 86.73 14.22
N ALA A 42 -25.25 87.41 13.23
CA ALA A 42 -24.46 86.76 12.18
C ALA A 42 -23.20 86.08 12.75
N ALA A 43 -22.51 86.75 13.68
CA ALA A 43 -21.36 86.17 14.39
C ALA A 43 -21.77 84.97 15.24
N LEU A 44 -22.92 85.01 15.93
CA LEU A 44 -23.46 83.86 16.68
C LEU A 44 -23.76 82.67 15.75
N GLY A 45 -24.40 82.89 14.61
CA GLY A 45 -24.69 81.83 13.63
C GLY A 45 -23.43 81.19 13.06
N LEU A 46 -22.44 82.00 12.65
CA LEU A 46 -21.13 81.52 12.19
C LEU A 46 -20.39 80.72 13.27
N LEU A 47 -20.48 81.15 14.52
CA LEU A 47 -19.87 80.48 15.66
C LEU A 47 -20.55 79.12 15.90
N THR A 48 -21.88 79.04 15.80
CA THR A 48 -22.60 77.75 15.89
C THR A 48 -22.26 76.80 14.74
N LEU A 49 -22.15 77.29 13.50
CA LEU A 49 -21.76 76.48 12.35
C LEU A 49 -20.32 75.98 12.47
N CYS A 50 -19.41 76.83 12.95
CA CYS A 50 -18.03 76.46 13.24
C CYS A 50 -17.96 75.37 14.31
N LEU A 51 -18.74 75.49 15.38
CA LEU A 51 -18.82 74.46 16.42
C LEU A 51 -19.34 73.12 15.86
N MET A 52 -20.37 73.14 15.01
CA MET A 52 -20.90 71.92 14.39
C MET A 52 -19.88 71.25 13.46
N LEU A 53 -19.13 72.03 12.67
CA LEU A 53 -18.05 71.52 11.83
C LEU A 53 -16.90 70.93 12.65
N LEU A 54 -16.52 71.57 13.75
CA LEU A 54 -15.49 71.05 14.65
C LEU A 54 -15.90 69.73 15.28
N ILE A 55 -17.17 69.61 15.72
CA ILE A 55 -17.71 68.35 16.25
C ILE A 55 -17.72 67.26 15.16
N GLY A 56 -18.08 67.60 13.92
CA GLY A 56 -18.00 66.69 12.78
C GLY A 56 -16.58 66.19 12.48
N LEU A 57 -15.58 67.08 12.52
CA LEU A 57 -14.18 66.69 12.32
C LEU A 57 -13.64 65.83 13.46
N VAL A 58 -14.01 66.14 14.70
CA VAL A 58 -13.60 65.34 15.88
C VAL A 58 -14.21 63.94 15.82
N THR A 59 -15.50 63.83 15.48
CA THR A 59 -16.17 62.53 15.34
C THR A 59 -15.60 61.71 14.20
N LEU A 60 -15.32 62.34 13.04
CA LEU A 60 -14.66 61.68 11.91
C LEU A 60 -13.23 61.21 12.26
N GLY A 61 -12.48 62.04 12.99
CA GLY A 61 -11.14 61.70 13.48
C GLY A 61 -11.16 60.52 14.45
N MET A 62 -12.08 60.52 15.42
CA MET A 62 -12.26 59.40 16.35
C MET A 62 -12.65 58.11 15.62
N MET A 63 -13.56 58.20 14.63
CA MET A 63 -13.97 57.05 13.82
C MET A 63 -12.80 56.49 12.99
N PHE A 64 -11.98 57.36 12.39
CA PHE A 64 -10.78 56.94 11.66
C PHE A 64 -9.76 56.26 12.59
N LEU A 65 -9.54 56.81 13.79
CA LEU A 65 -8.66 56.20 14.78
C LEU A 65 -9.17 54.84 15.27
N GLN A 66 -10.48 54.69 15.47
CA GLN A 66 -11.12 53.40 15.79
C GLN A 66 -10.88 52.37 14.68
N ILE A 67 -11.17 52.74 13.43
CA ILE A 67 -10.97 51.88 12.25
C ILE A 67 -9.50 51.47 12.09
N SER A 68 -8.55 52.39 12.27
CA SER A 68 -7.12 52.09 12.19
C SER A 68 -6.67 51.11 13.27
N ASN A 69 -7.20 51.25 14.49
CA ASN A 69 -6.90 50.34 15.60
C ASN A 69 -7.51 48.95 15.38
N ASP A 70 -8.75 48.88 14.89
CA ASP A 70 -9.44 47.63 14.58
C ASP A 70 -8.72 46.87 13.45
N ILE A 71 -8.31 47.56 12.38
CA ILE A 71 -7.51 46.96 11.29
C ILE A 71 -6.18 46.41 11.80
N ASN A 72 -5.49 47.15 12.68
CA ASN A 72 -4.22 46.68 13.25
C ASN A 72 -4.43 45.45 14.15
N SER A 73 -5.51 45.43 14.94
CA SER A 73 -5.88 44.27 15.76
C SER A 73 -6.22 43.04 14.92
N ASP A 74 -6.99 43.22 13.84
CA ASP A 74 -7.40 42.12 12.97
C ASP A 74 -6.24 41.57 12.14
N SER A 75 -5.30 42.42 11.73
CA SER A 75 -4.03 42.01 11.12
C SER A 75 -3.23 41.07 12.04
N GLU A 76 -3.13 41.40 13.33
CA GLU A 76 -2.44 40.58 14.32
C GLU A 76 -3.13 39.22 14.50
N LYS A 77 -4.47 39.20 14.64
CA LYS A 77 -5.26 37.97 14.73
C LYS A 77 -5.13 37.10 13.49
N LEU A 78 -5.13 37.69 12.29
CA LEU A 78 -4.97 36.95 11.04
C LEU A 78 -3.57 36.30 10.97
N SER A 79 -2.54 37.02 11.43
CA SER A 79 -1.18 36.47 11.51
C SER A 79 -1.09 35.30 12.49
N GLN A 80 -1.81 35.37 13.62
CA GLN A 80 -1.89 34.27 14.59
C GLN A 80 -2.65 33.09 14.01
N LEU A 81 -3.79 33.33 13.38
CA LEU A 81 -4.60 32.29 12.75
C LEU A 81 -3.79 31.56 11.67
N GLN A 82 -3.03 32.29 10.86
CA GLN A 82 -2.18 31.69 9.83
C GLN A 82 -1.04 30.85 10.42
N LYS A 83 -0.45 31.28 11.55
CA LYS A 83 0.53 30.47 12.29
C LYS A 83 -0.11 29.18 12.82
N THR A 84 -1.33 29.27 13.36
CA THR A 84 -2.08 28.09 13.84
C THR A 84 -2.39 27.13 12.71
N ILE A 85 -2.82 27.63 11.55
CA ILE A 85 -3.11 26.81 10.36
C ILE A 85 -1.83 26.12 9.87
N GLN A 86 -0.71 26.84 9.77
CA GLN A 86 0.56 26.24 9.34
C GLN A 86 1.01 25.15 10.31
N GLN A 87 0.92 25.41 11.61
CA GLN A 87 1.27 24.44 12.65
C GLN A 87 0.38 23.19 12.58
N GLN A 88 -0.93 23.37 12.34
CA GLN A 88 -1.85 22.24 12.14
C GLN A 88 -1.49 21.43 10.89
N GLN A 89 -1.14 22.11 9.79
CA GLN A 89 -0.71 21.46 8.55
C GLN A 89 0.57 20.64 8.74
N ASP A 90 1.55 21.19 9.45
CA ASP A 90 2.82 20.51 9.74
C ASP A 90 2.59 19.27 10.63
N ASN A 91 1.80 19.41 11.70
CA ASN A 91 1.40 18.29 12.56
C ASN A 91 0.67 17.19 11.77
N LEU A 92 -0.24 17.57 10.88
CA LEU A 92 -0.98 16.61 10.06
C LEU A 92 -0.06 15.89 9.06
N SER A 93 0.87 16.62 8.43
CA SER A 93 1.86 16.04 7.53
C SER A 93 2.77 15.02 8.24
N GLN A 94 3.16 15.33 9.48
CA GLN A 94 3.95 14.43 10.33
C GLN A 94 3.14 13.20 10.74
N GLN A 95 1.87 13.35 11.11
CA GLN A 95 0.97 12.23 11.41
C GLN A 95 0.77 11.31 10.19
N LEU A 96 0.62 11.87 9.00
CA LEU A 96 0.50 11.11 7.75
C LEU A 96 1.80 10.35 7.45
N GLY A 97 2.95 10.99 7.63
CA GLY A 97 4.26 10.35 7.47
C GLY A 97 4.46 9.17 8.45
N ASN A 98 4.13 9.35 9.73
CA ASN A 98 4.21 8.28 10.72
C ASN A 98 3.24 7.13 10.39
N SER A 99 2.03 7.43 9.93
CA SER A 99 1.04 6.41 9.54
C SER A 99 1.51 5.59 8.34
N ASN A 100 2.12 6.24 7.35
CA ASN A 100 2.69 5.55 6.18
C ASN A 100 3.87 4.65 6.56
N ASN A 101 4.76 5.11 7.44
CA ASN A 101 5.89 4.30 7.92
C ASN A 101 5.42 3.05 8.68
N LEU A 102 4.38 3.17 9.52
CA LEU A 102 3.78 2.04 10.23
C LEU A 102 3.15 1.04 9.24
N SER A 103 2.45 1.55 8.22
CA SER A 103 1.87 0.70 7.16
C SER A 103 2.93 -0.09 6.40
N MET A 104 4.07 0.54 6.07
CA MET A 104 5.19 -0.14 5.42
C MET A 104 5.81 -1.22 6.31
N GLU A 105 5.95 -0.96 7.62
CA GLU A 105 6.46 -1.94 8.58
C GLU A 105 5.50 -3.13 8.74
N GLU A 106 4.18 -2.90 8.74
CA GLU A 106 3.17 -3.95 8.78
C GLU A 106 3.24 -4.86 7.53
N GLU A 107 3.34 -4.27 6.34
CA GLU A 107 3.50 -5.03 5.09
C GLU A 107 4.81 -5.84 5.08
N PHE A 108 5.90 -5.24 5.55
CA PHE A 108 7.17 -5.93 5.71
C PHE A 108 7.07 -7.10 6.69
N LEU A 109 6.43 -6.90 7.84
CA LEU A 109 6.26 -7.93 8.85
C LEU A 109 5.34 -9.06 8.34
N LYS A 110 4.26 -8.74 7.63
CA LYS A 110 3.39 -9.74 6.96
C LYS A 110 4.17 -10.56 5.94
N SER A 111 4.97 -9.90 5.11
CA SER A 111 5.86 -10.58 4.16
C SER A 111 6.86 -11.49 4.88
N LYS A 112 7.45 -11.02 5.98
CA LYS A 112 8.38 -11.81 6.79
C LYS A 112 7.70 -13.04 7.40
N ILE A 113 6.53 -12.88 8.02
CA ILE A 113 5.73 -13.96 8.60
C ILE A 113 5.39 -14.99 7.53
N SER A 114 4.88 -14.56 6.36
CA SER A 114 4.60 -15.45 5.23
C SER A 114 5.83 -16.26 4.80
N SER A 115 7.00 -15.60 4.72
CA SER A 115 8.26 -16.27 4.39
C SER A 115 8.70 -17.31 5.43
N LEU A 116 8.45 -17.04 6.72
CA LEU A 116 8.77 -17.95 7.82
C LEU A 116 7.83 -19.15 7.85
N LEU A 117 6.52 -18.92 7.68
CA LEU A 117 5.51 -19.98 7.59
C LEU A 117 5.81 -20.92 6.42
N LYS A 118 6.13 -20.38 5.24
CA LYS A 118 6.52 -21.17 4.07
C LYS A 118 7.75 -22.04 4.34
N ARG A 119 8.75 -21.52 5.05
CA ARG A 119 9.95 -22.29 5.44
C ARG A 119 9.62 -23.39 6.45
N GLN A 120 8.72 -23.11 7.40
CA GLN A 120 8.27 -24.09 8.37
C GLN A 120 7.52 -25.25 7.69
N GLU A 121 6.59 -24.95 6.78
CA GLU A 121 5.87 -25.94 5.98
C GLU A 121 6.84 -26.81 5.16
N GLN A 122 7.80 -26.18 4.47
CA GLN A 122 8.80 -26.89 3.68
C GLN A 122 9.67 -27.83 4.53
N MET A 123 10.05 -27.39 5.73
CA MET A 123 10.81 -28.20 6.68
C MET A 123 9.99 -29.41 7.16
N ALA A 124 8.72 -29.19 7.48
CA ALA A 124 7.80 -30.26 7.90
C ALA A 124 7.57 -31.29 6.80
N ILE A 125 7.35 -30.84 5.56
CA ILE A 125 7.21 -31.72 4.39
C ILE A 125 8.46 -32.58 4.23
N LYS A 126 9.65 -31.95 4.23
CA LYS A 126 10.92 -32.66 4.04
C LYS A 126 11.18 -33.68 5.15
N LEU A 127 10.93 -33.30 6.40
CA LEU A 127 11.07 -34.21 7.54
C LEU A 127 10.09 -35.38 7.43
N CYS A 128 8.83 -35.12 7.07
CA CYS A 128 7.83 -36.16 6.93
C CYS A 128 8.16 -37.14 5.78
N GLN A 129 8.66 -36.64 4.66
CA GLN A 129 9.12 -37.48 3.55
C GLN A 129 10.22 -38.45 4.00
N GLU A 130 11.20 -37.97 4.79
CA GLU A 130 12.25 -38.82 5.35
C GLU A 130 11.70 -39.90 6.28
N LEU A 131 10.72 -39.56 7.12
CA LEU A 131 10.09 -40.51 8.05
C LEU A 131 9.29 -41.61 7.33
N ILE A 132 8.63 -41.27 6.21
CA ILE A 132 7.81 -42.20 5.44
C ILE A 132 8.65 -43.26 4.72
N ILE A 133 9.91 -42.97 4.39
CA ILE A 133 10.84 -43.94 3.80
C ILE A 133 11.02 -45.15 4.74
N HIS A 134 11.08 -44.91 6.05
CA HIS A 134 11.26 -45.95 7.06
C HIS A 134 9.94 -46.51 7.61
N THR A 135 8.87 -45.71 7.58
CA THR A 135 7.55 -46.05 8.13
C THR A 135 6.43 -45.52 7.23
N SER A 136 5.96 -46.33 6.27
CA SER A 136 5.00 -45.89 5.25
C SER A 136 3.67 -45.37 5.80
N ASP A 137 3.29 -45.80 7.01
CA ASP A 137 2.07 -45.41 7.74
C ASP A 137 2.33 -44.33 8.82
N HIS A 138 3.42 -43.56 8.72
CA HIS A 138 3.69 -42.47 9.66
C HIS A 138 2.54 -41.45 9.68
N ARG A 139 2.18 -40.95 10.87
CA ARG A 139 1.01 -40.07 11.07
C ARG A 139 1.05 -38.76 10.30
N CYS A 140 2.26 -38.28 9.99
CA CYS A 140 2.45 -37.07 9.20
C CYS A 140 2.13 -37.28 7.71
N ASN A 141 2.01 -38.54 7.23
CA ASN A 141 1.75 -38.84 5.83
C ASN A 141 0.41 -38.22 5.40
N PRO A 142 0.43 -37.28 4.44
CA PRO A 142 -0.78 -36.59 4.01
C PRO A 142 -1.65 -37.43 3.09
N CYS A 143 -1.18 -38.61 2.68
CA CYS A 143 -1.87 -39.51 1.78
C CYS A 143 -2.50 -40.70 2.53
N PRO A 144 -3.65 -41.21 2.06
CA PRO A 144 -4.25 -42.40 2.63
C PRO A 144 -3.34 -43.63 2.49
N LYS A 145 -3.61 -44.65 3.31
CA LYS A 145 -2.89 -45.93 3.21
C LYS A 145 -2.91 -46.47 1.78
N MET A 146 -1.76 -47.00 1.33
CA MET A 146 -1.52 -47.51 -0.02
C MET A 146 -1.46 -46.46 -1.15
N TRP A 147 -1.57 -45.16 -0.84
CA TRP A 147 -1.31 -44.10 -1.80
C TRP A 147 0.13 -43.61 -1.68
N GLN A 148 0.77 -43.36 -2.81
CA GLN A 148 2.10 -42.80 -2.88
C GLN A 148 2.01 -41.27 -2.81
N TRP A 149 2.73 -40.67 -1.86
CA TRP A 149 2.85 -39.21 -1.79
C TRP A 149 3.96 -38.72 -2.72
N TYR A 150 3.63 -37.76 -3.58
CA TYR A 150 4.61 -37.01 -4.37
C TYR A 150 4.16 -35.56 -4.54
N GLN A 151 5.05 -34.62 -4.23
CA GLN A 151 4.76 -33.17 -4.21
C GLN A 151 3.47 -32.85 -3.44
N ASN A 152 2.45 -32.32 -4.12
CA ASN A 152 1.18 -31.90 -3.54
C ASN A 152 0.03 -32.89 -3.82
N SER A 153 0.35 -34.08 -4.34
CA SER A 153 -0.61 -35.08 -4.77
C SER A 153 -0.36 -36.45 -4.16
N CYS A 154 -1.42 -37.24 -4.10
CA CYS A 154 -1.43 -38.63 -3.70
C CYS A 154 -1.82 -39.48 -4.91
N TYR A 155 -1.06 -40.54 -5.16
CA TYR A 155 -1.23 -41.40 -6.33
C TYR A 155 -1.57 -42.84 -5.91
N TYR A 156 -2.62 -43.40 -6.49
CA TYR A 156 -2.99 -44.80 -6.29
C TYR A 156 -2.75 -45.60 -7.55
N PHE A 157 -1.80 -46.53 -7.49
CA PHE A 157 -1.47 -47.43 -8.60
C PHE A 157 -2.20 -48.75 -8.42
N THR A 158 -3.08 -49.07 -9.37
CA THR A 158 -3.75 -50.37 -9.39
C THR A 158 -2.77 -51.50 -9.69
N LYS A 159 -2.90 -52.64 -9.00
CA LYS A 159 -1.93 -53.75 -9.06
C LYS A 159 -2.47 -55.05 -9.67
N ASN A 160 -3.76 -55.35 -9.48
CA ASN A 160 -4.30 -56.69 -9.69
C ASN A 160 -5.57 -56.71 -10.56
N GLU A 161 -5.94 -55.59 -11.15
CA GLU A 161 -7.17 -55.46 -11.92
C GLU A 161 -6.95 -54.49 -13.09
N GLU A 162 -7.51 -54.85 -14.24
CA GLU A 162 -7.56 -54.01 -15.44
C GLU A 162 -9.01 -53.65 -15.71
N LYS A 163 -9.26 -52.42 -16.15
CA LYS A 163 -10.61 -51.91 -16.44
C LYS A 163 -10.60 -51.09 -17.72
N THR A 164 -11.79 -50.93 -18.31
CA THR A 164 -12.02 -49.91 -19.33
C THR A 164 -11.78 -48.52 -18.75
N TRP A 165 -11.41 -47.55 -19.61
CA TRP A 165 -11.12 -46.19 -19.17
C TRP A 165 -12.27 -45.59 -18.34
N ALA A 166 -13.52 -45.80 -18.77
CA ALA A 166 -14.70 -45.31 -18.07
C ALA A 166 -14.89 -45.96 -16.69
N ASN A 167 -14.61 -47.27 -16.56
CA ASN A 167 -14.71 -47.97 -15.29
C ASN A 167 -13.55 -47.61 -14.34
N SER A 168 -12.34 -47.40 -14.88
CA SER A 168 -11.21 -46.87 -14.13
C SER A 168 -11.48 -45.46 -13.59
N ARG A 169 -12.05 -44.58 -14.43
CA ARG A 169 -12.50 -43.25 -13.99
C ARG A 169 -13.52 -43.35 -12.86
N LYS A 170 -14.51 -44.24 -12.99
CA LYS A 170 -15.50 -44.48 -11.94
C LYS A 170 -14.84 -44.94 -10.63
N ASP A 171 -13.88 -45.84 -10.70
CA ASP A 171 -13.13 -46.32 -9.54
C ASP A 171 -12.38 -45.18 -8.83
N CYS A 172 -11.76 -44.27 -9.57
CA CYS A 172 -11.13 -43.07 -8.99
C CYS A 172 -12.15 -42.13 -8.35
N ILE A 173 -13.30 -41.89 -8.99
CA ILE A 173 -14.37 -41.07 -8.41
C ILE A 173 -14.88 -41.68 -7.10
N ASP A 174 -15.07 -43.00 -7.06
CA ASP A 174 -15.50 -43.72 -5.86
C ASP A 174 -14.45 -43.62 -4.72
N LYS A 175 -13.20 -43.22 -5.03
CA LYS A 175 -12.12 -42.91 -4.07
C LYS A 175 -11.93 -41.42 -3.78
N ASN A 176 -12.84 -40.56 -4.23
CA ASN A 176 -12.75 -39.10 -4.19
C ASN A 176 -11.46 -38.59 -4.86
N SER A 177 -11.21 -39.07 -6.07
CA SER A 177 -10.03 -38.77 -6.89
C SER A 177 -10.41 -38.75 -8.38
N THR A 178 -9.48 -38.36 -9.23
CA THR A 178 -9.61 -38.45 -10.69
C THR A 178 -8.62 -39.45 -11.24
N LEU A 179 -8.75 -39.84 -12.52
CA LEU A 179 -7.58 -40.40 -13.20
C LEU A 179 -6.46 -39.37 -13.21
N VAL A 180 -5.22 -39.86 -13.13
CA VAL A 180 -4.04 -38.99 -13.03
C VAL A 180 -3.95 -38.03 -14.21
N LYS A 181 -3.66 -36.77 -13.88
CA LYS A 181 -3.31 -35.75 -14.85
C LYS A 181 -1.80 -35.58 -14.82
N ILE A 182 -1.17 -35.35 -15.98
CA ILE A 182 0.24 -35.01 -16.01
C ILE A 182 0.32 -33.51 -16.24
N ASP A 183 0.63 -32.75 -15.20
CA ASP A 183 0.70 -31.28 -15.23
C ASP A 183 2.13 -30.77 -15.46
N SER A 184 3.15 -31.60 -15.20
CA SER A 184 4.56 -31.20 -15.27
C SER A 184 5.47 -32.33 -15.80
N LEU A 185 6.67 -31.96 -16.24
CA LEU A 185 7.68 -32.95 -16.63
C LEU A 185 8.22 -33.70 -15.40
N GLU A 186 8.32 -33.02 -14.27
CA GLU A 186 8.73 -33.60 -12.99
C GLU A 186 7.77 -34.70 -12.54
N GLU A 187 6.46 -34.48 -12.72
CA GLU A 187 5.45 -35.50 -12.48
C GLU A 187 5.56 -36.67 -13.47
N LYS A 188 5.80 -36.39 -14.76
CA LYS A 188 6.03 -37.42 -15.77
C LYS A 188 7.23 -38.31 -15.40
N ASP A 189 8.31 -37.70 -14.92
CA ASP A 189 9.52 -38.39 -14.45
C ASP A 189 9.25 -39.20 -13.17
N PHE A 190 8.47 -38.66 -12.23
CA PHE A 190 8.02 -39.40 -11.05
C PHE A 190 7.23 -40.65 -11.42
N LEU A 191 6.26 -40.52 -12.33
CA LEU A 191 5.50 -41.67 -12.83
C LEU A 191 6.45 -42.68 -13.49
N MET A 192 7.35 -42.24 -14.37
CA MET A 192 8.34 -43.10 -15.01
C MET A 192 9.22 -43.87 -14.00
N SER A 193 9.55 -43.27 -12.86
CA SER A 193 10.37 -43.90 -11.82
C SER A 193 9.65 -45.00 -11.02
N GLN A 194 8.32 -45.12 -11.13
CA GLN A 194 7.57 -46.11 -10.37
C GLN A 194 7.80 -47.53 -10.92
N PRO A 195 8.19 -48.52 -10.08
CA PRO A 195 8.48 -49.87 -10.53
C PRO A 195 7.34 -50.56 -11.30
N LEU A 196 6.09 -50.30 -10.92
CA LEU A 196 4.91 -50.89 -11.57
C LEU A 196 4.74 -50.42 -13.03
N LEU A 197 5.13 -49.17 -13.31
CA LEU A 197 5.03 -48.56 -14.64
C LEU A 197 6.11 -49.06 -15.61
N MET A 198 7.10 -49.81 -15.12
CA MET A 198 8.13 -50.44 -15.94
C MET A 198 7.58 -51.63 -16.74
N PHE A 199 6.57 -52.33 -16.20
CA PHE A 199 6.09 -53.60 -16.73
C PHE A 199 4.64 -53.56 -17.23
N SER A 200 3.88 -52.52 -16.88
CA SER A 200 2.45 -52.42 -17.20
C SER A 200 2.10 -51.08 -17.84
N PHE A 201 0.90 -51.01 -18.40
CA PHE A 201 0.32 -49.81 -19.02
C PHE A 201 -0.76 -49.27 -18.08
N PHE A 202 -0.91 -47.96 -17.99
CA PHE A 202 -1.86 -47.35 -17.08
C PHE A 202 -2.66 -46.22 -17.73
N TRP A 203 -3.99 -46.26 -17.60
CA TRP A 203 -4.85 -45.16 -18.02
C TRP A 203 -4.50 -43.85 -17.34
N LEU A 204 -4.53 -42.78 -18.13
CA LEU A 204 -4.45 -41.38 -17.73
C LEU A 204 -5.83 -40.72 -17.83
N GLY A 205 -6.01 -39.57 -17.19
CA GLY A 205 -7.23 -38.76 -17.31
C GLY A 205 -7.41 -38.05 -18.65
N LEU A 206 -6.55 -38.31 -19.62
CA LEU A 206 -6.56 -37.69 -20.94
C LEU A 206 -7.39 -38.52 -21.93
N SER A 207 -8.41 -37.92 -22.52
CA SER A 207 -9.30 -38.58 -23.48
C SER A 207 -9.73 -37.66 -24.62
N TRP A 208 -10.11 -38.26 -25.75
CA TRP A 208 -10.66 -37.54 -26.89
C TRP A 208 -12.14 -37.25 -26.67
N ASP A 209 -12.50 -35.96 -26.67
CA ASP A 209 -13.90 -35.55 -26.70
C ASP A 209 -14.43 -35.49 -28.14
N SER A 210 -15.50 -36.26 -28.38
CA SER A 210 -16.14 -36.32 -29.69
C SER A 210 -16.95 -35.06 -30.03
N SER A 211 -17.51 -34.36 -29.03
CA SER A 211 -18.29 -33.13 -29.25
C SER A 211 -17.42 -31.95 -29.66
N GLY A 212 -16.37 -31.68 -28.89
CA GLY A 212 -15.42 -30.60 -29.13
C GLY A 212 -14.36 -30.91 -30.18
N ARG A 213 -14.25 -32.18 -30.62
CA ARG A 213 -13.19 -32.68 -31.52
C ARG A 213 -11.79 -32.29 -31.02
N SER A 214 -11.55 -32.48 -29.72
CA SER A 214 -10.29 -32.12 -29.06
C SER A 214 -9.99 -33.07 -27.91
N TRP A 215 -8.74 -33.09 -27.47
CA TRP A 215 -8.29 -33.80 -26.27
C TRP A 215 -8.50 -32.95 -25.02
N PHE A 216 -8.93 -33.58 -23.94
CA PHE A 216 -9.10 -32.95 -22.65
C PHE A 216 -8.67 -33.87 -21.52
N TRP A 217 -8.13 -33.27 -20.47
CA TRP A 217 -8.04 -33.87 -19.15
C TRP A 217 -9.41 -33.87 -18.47
N GLU A 218 -9.56 -34.62 -17.37
CA GLU A 218 -10.85 -34.71 -16.65
C GLU A 218 -11.33 -33.37 -16.07
N ASP A 219 -10.41 -32.44 -15.81
CA ASP A 219 -10.69 -31.07 -15.36
C ASP A 219 -11.08 -30.12 -16.52
N SER A 220 -11.29 -30.67 -17.72
CA SER A 220 -11.57 -29.93 -18.96
C SER A 220 -10.43 -29.06 -19.46
N SER A 221 -9.21 -29.19 -18.91
CA SER A 221 -8.05 -28.48 -19.42
C SER A 221 -7.52 -29.13 -20.70
N VAL A 222 -7.00 -28.30 -21.61
CA VAL A 222 -6.35 -28.77 -22.84
C VAL A 222 -4.92 -29.24 -22.51
N PRO A 223 -4.45 -30.37 -23.07
CA PRO A 223 -3.07 -30.82 -22.89
C PRO A 223 -2.07 -29.80 -23.44
N SER A 224 -1.10 -29.39 -22.61
CA SER A 224 -0.01 -28.50 -23.06
C SER A 224 0.95 -29.26 -23.99
N PRO A 225 1.24 -28.76 -25.21
CA PRO A 225 2.15 -29.42 -26.13
C PRO A 225 3.56 -29.67 -25.57
N SER A 226 4.00 -28.86 -24.61
CA SER A 226 5.33 -28.98 -23.98
C SER A 226 5.54 -30.25 -23.17
N LEU A 227 4.46 -30.96 -22.81
CA LEU A 227 4.51 -32.21 -22.04
C LEU A 227 4.72 -33.46 -22.91
N PHE A 228 4.64 -33.28 -24.24
CA PHE A 228 4.67 -34.36 -25.21
C PHE A 228 5.89 -34.21 -26.12
N SER A 229 6.56 -35.33 -26.36
CA SER A 229 7.52 -35.47 -27.45
C SER A 229 6.81 -35.37 -28.80
N THR A 230 7.58 -35.10 -29.86
CA THR A 230 7.06 -35.03 -31.23
C THR A 230 6.27 -36.29 -31.62
N LYS A 231 6.75 -37.47 -31.23
CA LYS A 231 6.09 -38.74 -31.53
C LYS A 231 4.77 -38.92 -30.76
N GLU A 232 4.67 -38.39 -29.55
CA GLU A 232 3.42 -38.41 -28.77
C GLU A 232 2.41 -37.43 -29.38
N LEU A 233 2.84 -36.23 -29.79
CA LEU A 233 2.00 -35.24 -30.46
C LEU A 233 1.43 -35.76 -31.79
N ASP A 234 2.25 -36.42 -32.62
CA ASP A 234 1.80 -36.99 -33.89
C ASP A 234 0.67 -38.02 -33.68
N GLN A 235 0.78 -38.84 -32.63
CA GLN A 235 -0.26 -39.81 -32.26
C GLN A 235 -1.54 -39.11 -31.79
N ILE A 236 -1.41 -38.13 -30.89
CA ILE A 236 -2.55 -37.38 -30.32
C ILE A 236 -3.31 -36.64 -31.41
N ASN A 237 -2.60 -36.00 -32.35
CA ASN A 237 -3.22 -35.28 -33.46
C ASN A 237 -3.88 -36.21 -34.48
N GLY A 238 -3.36 -37.43 -34.66
CA GLY A 238 -3.83 -38.39 -35.67
C GLY A 238 -4.87 -39.41 -35.18
N SER A 239 -5.13 -39.50 -33.87
CA SER A 239 -5.91 -40.58 -33.29
C SER A 239 -6.99 -40.10 -32.32
N LYS A 240 -7.95 -40.97 -32.06
CA LYS A 240 -9.06 -40.75 -31.12
C LYS A 240 -9.11 -41.94 -30.16
N GLY A 241 -9.36 -41.67 -28.89
CA GLY A 241 -9.47 -42.71 -27.89
C GLY A 241 -9.15 -42.20 -26.50
N CYS A 242 -8.51 -43.05 -25.72
CA CYS A 242 -8.11 -42.76 -24.35
C CYS A 242 -6.60 -42.94 -24.23
N ALA A 243 -5.96 -42.07 -23.44
CA ALA A 243 -4.51 -42.07 -23.30
C ALA A 243 -4.07 -42.97 -22.16
N TYR A 244 -2.99 -43.72 -22.37
CA TYR A 244 -2.33 -44.50 -21.32
C TYR A 244 -0.84 -44.18 -21.28
N PHE A 245 -0.23 -44.37 -20.12
CA PHE A 245 1.19 -44.19 -19.89
C PHE A 245 1.92 -45.52 -19.83
N GLN A 246 3.09 -45.58 -20.47
CA GLN A 246 4.00 -46.70 -20.38
C GLN A 246 5.43 -46.22 -20.57
N LYS A 247 6.34 -46.62 -19.66
CA LYS A 247 7.79 -46.39 -19.79
C LYS A 247 8.15 -44.95 -20.20
N GLY A 248 7.57 -43.96 -19.54
CA GLY A 248 7.85 -42.55 -19.79
C GLY A 248 7.13 -41.94 -21.00
N ASN A 249 6.28 -42.69 -21.70
CA ASN A 249 5.61 -42.24 -22.92
C ASN A 249 4.09 -42.38 -22.82
N ILE A 250 3.39 -41.47 -23.48
CA ILE A 250 1.94 -41.43 -23.59
C ILE A 250 1.52 -42.03 -24.94
N TYR A 251 0.59 -42.95 -24.88
CA TYR A 251 0.07 -43.68 -26.02
C TYR A 251 -1.46 -43.62 -26.03
N ILE A 252 -2.06 -44.07 -27.13
CA ILE A 252 -3.51 -44.02 -27.33
C ILE A 252 -4.01 -45.42 -27.58
N SER A 253 -5.08 -45.79 -26.87
CA SER A 253 -5.80 -47.04 -27.10
C SER A 253 -7.30 -46.78 -27.19
N ARG A 254 -8.05 -47.79 -27.62
CA ARG A 254 -9.51 -47.77 -27.56
C ARG A 254 -9.93 -47.73 -26.09
N CYS A 255 -10.83 -46.83 -25.74
CA CYS A 255 -11.30 -46.68 -24.35
C CYS A 255 -11.95 -47.94 -23.75
N SER A 256 -12.36 -48.88 -24.61
CA SER A 256 -12.91 -50.19 -24.22
C SER A 256 -11.84 -51.24 -23.90
N ALA A 257 -10.55 -50.94 -24.11
CA ALA A 257 -9.47 -51.84 -23.70
C ALA A 257 -9.42 -51.93 -22.18
N GLU A 258 -9.06 -53.10 -21.65
CA GLU A 258 -8.81 -53.27 -20.23
C GLU A 258 -7.33 -52.99 -19.97
N ILE A 259 -7.06 -51.99 -19.12
CA ILE A 259 -5.71 -51.56 -18.73
C ILE A 259 -5.75 -51.19 -17.24
N PHE A 260 -4.61 -51.26 -16.56
CA PHE A 260 -4.48 -50.69 -15.21
C PHE A 260 -4.74 -49.17 -15.25
N TRP A 261 -4.86 -48.53 -14.09
CA TRP A 261 -5.06 -47.09 -14.02
C TRP A 261 -4.42 -46.49 -12.78
N ILE A 262 -4.17 -45.19 -12.84
CA ILE A 262 -3.62 -44.41 -11.74
C ILE A 262 -4.69 -43.39 -11.35
N CYS A 263 -5.04 -43.38 -10.07
CA CYS A 263 -5.86 -42.30 -9.52
C CYS A 263 -4.97 -41.24 -8.86
N GLU A 264 -5.41 -39.99 -8.90
CA GLU A 264 -4.74 -38.85 -8.30
C GLU A 264 -5.72 -37.99 -7.50
N LYS A 265 -5.26 -37.49 -6.36
CA LYS A 265 -5.95 -36.44 -5.60
C LYS A 265 -4.96 -35.58 -4.83
N THR A 266 -5.38 -34.37 -4.49
CA THR A 266 -4.58 -33.46 -3.66
C THR A 266 -4.26 -34.07 -2.30
N ALA A 267 -3.00 -33.93 -1.88
CA ALA A 267 -2.53 -34.34 -0.56
C ALA A 267 -3.12 -33.43 0.53
N ALA A 268 -3.41 -33.99 1.70
CA ALA A 268 -3.78 -33.18 2.86
C ALA A 268 -2.60 -32.30 3.33
N PRO A 269 -2.84 -31.24 4.10
CA PRO A 269 -1.75 -30.53 4.77
C PRO A 269 -1.00 -31.48 5.71
N VAL A 270 0.34 -31.44 5.67
CA VAL A 270 1.17 -32.14 6.64
C VAL A 270 0.94 -31.50 8.00
N LYS A 271 0.33 -32.25 8.92
CA LYS A 271 0.14 -31.80 10.30
C LYS A 271 1.42 -32.13 11.07
N ILE A 272 2.07 -31.11 11.60
CA ILE A 272 3.02 -31.30 12.70
C ILE A 272 2.14 -31.61 13.91
N GLU A 273 2.33 -32.76 14.55
CA GLU A 273 1.63 -33.03 15.81
C GLU A 273 1.90 -31.88 16.77
N ASP A 274 0.83 -31.23 17.24
CA ASP A 274 0.90 -30.55 18.53
C ASP A 274 1.26 -31.63 19.54
N SER A 275 2.38 -31.45 20.26
CA SER A 275 2.75 -32.37 21.33
C SER A 275 1.67 -32.31 22.41
N ASP A 276 0.80 -33.32 22.45
CA ASP A 276 -0.03 -33.65 23.62
C ASP A 276 0.84 -34.12 24.79
#